data_AF-A0A1L5KLD0-F1
#
_entry.id   AF-A0A1L5KLD0-F1
#
_cell.length_a   1.000
_cell.length_b   1.000
_cell.length_c   1.000
_cell.angle_alpha   90.00
_cell.angle_beta   90.00
_cell.angle_gamma   90.00
#
_symmetry.space_group_name_H-M   'P 1'
#
loop_
_entity.id
_entity.type
_entity.pdbx_description
1 polymer ?
#
loop_
_entity_poly.entity_id
_entity_poly.type
_entity_poly.pdbx_seq_one_letter_code
_entity_poly.pdbx_strand_id
1 'polypeptide(L)'
;AVFAPTHVIRDIAKAISEEEGLEADWINDGVKGFIDTTKMGSLPYREFSHLSVNRLDDESLLALKLSSARDNAGKDMDDSIELMSALGISSMDELYAILEDKIPTARLTPKVDYFSQEAFERYQKTRKVFKANDCSDSCDASYQPHGRPIEEVLQKAKEASARQAYADDIRNINHSL
;
A
#
# COMPACT_ATOMS: atom_id res chain seq x y z
N ALA A 1 4.28 9.39 -12.07
CA ALA A 1 4.19 8.73 -13.38
C ALA A 1 4.83 9.58 -14.48
N VAL A 2 5.25 8.94 -15.58
CA VAL A 2 5.67 9.60 -16.82
C VAL A 2 4.59 9.30 -17.86
N PHE A 3 4.00 10.35 -18.44
CA PHE A 3 2.92 10.23 -19.41
C PHE A 3 3.36 10.83 -20.73
N ALA A 4 3.13 10.13 -21.83
CA ALA A 4 3.39 10.62 -23.18
C ALA A 4 2.33 10.06 -24.15
N PRO A 5 1.47 10.90 -24.76
CA PRO A 5 1.35 12.36 -24.58
C PRO A 5 0.65 12.72 -23.26
N THR A 6 1.22 13.65 -22.48
CA THR A 6 0.71 14.00 -21.13
C THR A 6 -0.75 14.47 -21.14
N HIS A 7 -1.11 15.39 -22.06
CA HIS A 7 -2.45 15.98 -22.07
C HIS A 7 -3.52 14.95 -22.41
N VAL A 8 -3.31 14.16 -23.47
CA VAL A 8 -4.22 13.08 -23.88
C VAL A 8 -4.46 12.09 -22.74
N ILE A 9 -3.38 11.67 -22.05
CA ILE A 9 -3.52 10.71 -20.93
C ILE A 9 -4.31 11.33 -19.76
N ARG A 10 -4.09 12.61 -19.46
CA ARG A 10 -4.84 13.30 -18.39
C ARG A 10 -6.32 13.48 -18.76
N ASP A 11 -6.63 13.77 -20.02
CA ASP A 11 -8.02 13.90 -20.50
C ASP A 11 -8.75 12.55 -20.42
N ILE A 12 -8.10 11.47 -20.84
CA ILE A 12 -8.63 10.10 -20.72
C ILE A 12 -8.84 9.73 -19.24
N ALA A 13 -7.85 9.99 -18.39
CA ALA A 13 -7.96 9.70 -16.96
C ALA A 13 -9.15 10.42 -16.30
N LYS A 14 -9.41 11.66 -16.73
CA LYS A 14 -10.57 12.44 -16.27
C LYS A 14 -11.88 11.81 -16.75
N ALA A 15 -11.99 11.44 -18.03
CA ALA A 15 -13.19 10.78 -18.55
C ALA A 15 -13.50 9.47 -17.81
N ILE A 16 -12.47 8.65 -17.55
CA ILE A 16 -12.59 7.42 -16.76
C ILE A 16 -13.05 7.74 -15.33
N SER A 17 -12.55 8.82 -14.73
CA SER A 17 -12.97 9.19 -13.37
C SER A 17 -14.45 9.53 -13.28
N GLU A 18 -15.00 10.19 -14.30
CA GLU A 18 -16.42 10.53 -14.37
C GLU A 18 -17.29 9.29 -14.62
N GLU A 19 -16.83 8.37 -15.48
CA GLU A 19 -17.53 7.12 -15.80
C GLU A 19 -17.59 6.15 -14.61
N GLU A 20 -16.47 6.00 -13.89
CA GLU A 20 -16.31 5.02 -12.82
C GLU A 20 -16.57 5.60 -11.42
N GLY A 21 -16.94 6.88 -11.32
CA GLY A 21 -17.14 7.57 -10.04
C GLY A 21 -15.88 7.66 -9.18
N LEU A 22 -14.70 7.79 -9.80
CA LEU A 22 -13.42 7.95 -9.12
C LEU A 22 -13.15 9.44 -8.84
N GLU A 23 -12.28 9.71 -7.87
CA GLU A 23 -11.75 11.05 -7.64
C GLU A 23 -11.03 11.58 -8.89
N ALA A 24 -11.17 12.87 -9.19
CA ALA A 24 -10.64 13.47 -10.42
C ALA A 24 -9.10 13.34 -10.56
N ASP A 25 -8.39 13.17 -9.44
CA ASP A 25 -6.93 13.00 -9.37
C ASP A 25 -6.51 11.57 -8.97
N TRP A 26 -7.39 10.59 -9.16
CA TRP A 26 -7.14 9.17 -8.85
C TRP A 26 -5.81 8.67 -9.45
N ILE A 27 -5.41 9.22 -10.60
CA ILE A 27 -4.06 9.09 -11.16
C ILE A 27 -3.28 10.41 -10.98
N ASN A 28 -2.43 10.45 -9.95
CA ASN A 28 -1.60 11.62 -9.67
C ASN A 28 -0.10 11.33 -9.82
N ASP A 29 0.66 12.41 -10.02
CA ASP A 29 2.11 12.41 -9.99
C ASP A 29 2.69 13.32 -8.91
N GLY A 30 1.86 13.68 -7.90
CA GLY A 30 2.18 14.61 -6.83
C GLY A 30 3.32 14.15 -5.92
N VAL A 31 3.63 12.84 -5.90
CA VAL A 31 4.72 12.27 -5.10
C VAL A 31 6.12 12.75 -5.53
N LYS A 32 6.30 13.26 -6.76
CA LYS A 32 7.61 13.65 -7.31
C LYS A 32 8.37 14.69 -6.48
N GLY A 33 7.69 15.53 -5.70
CA GLY A 33 8.32 16.51 -4.80
C GLY A 33 8.62 16.00 -3.38
N PHE A 34 8.29 14.75 -3.10
CA PHE A 34 8.33 14.16 -1.76
C PHE A 34 9.33 13.01 -1.65
N ILE A 35 9.84 12.51 -2.78
CA ILE A 35 10.76 11.36 -2.83
C ILE A 35 12.02 11.70 -3.61
N ASP A 36 13.13 11.05 -3.24
CA ASP A 36 14.32 10.99 -4.08
C ASP A 36 14.26 9.71 -4.93
N THR A 37 13.92 9.86 -6.20
CA THR A 37 13.80 8.72 -7.13
C THR A 37 15.12 8.03 -7.41
N THR A 38 16.27 8.59 -7.02
CA THR A 38 17.58 7.93 -7.16
C THR A 38 17.86 6.93 -6.04
N LYS A 39 17.18 7.08 -4.90
CA LYS A 39 17.31 6.23 -3.70
C LYS A 39 16.21 5.18 -3.61
N MET A 40 15.06 5.47 -4.21
CA MET A 40 13.91 4.56 -4.27
C MET A 40 14.11 3.52 -5.38
N GLY A 41 13.97 2.24 -5.06
CA GLY A 41 13.97 1.20 -6.08
C GLY A 41 12.58 1.02 -6.70
N SER A 42 12.58 0.69 -7.98
CA SER A 42 11.39 0.48 -8.79
C SER A 42 11.45 -0.90 -9.42
N LEU A 43 10.41 -1.69 -9.24
CA LEU A 43 10.25 -3.04 -9.76
C LEU A 43 9.13 -3.08 -10.80
N PRO A 44 9.29 -3.81 -11.90
CA PRO A 44 8.21 -4.03 -12.84
C PRO A 44 7.09 -4.80 -12.16
N TYR A 45 5.86 -4.31 -12.28
CA TYR A 45 4.66 -5.01 -11.82
C TYR A 45 3.94 -5.66 -12.99
N ARG A 46 3.73 -4.91 -14.08
CA ARG A 46 3.08 -5.43 -15.28
C ARG A 46 3.44 -4.60 -16.50
N GLU A 47 3.76 -5.30 -17.59
CA GLU A 47 3.98 -4.70 -18.90
C GLU A 47 2.81 -4.99 -19.83
N PHE A 48 2.32 -3.94 -20.50
CA PHE A 48 1.32 -4.00 -21.57
C PHE A 48 1.92 -3.40 -22.84
N SER A 49 1.25 -3.57 -23.98
CA SER A 49 1.73 -3.08 -25.29
C SER A 49 2.06 -1.58 -25.32
N HIS A 50 1.36 -0.77 -24.52
CA HIS A 50 1.51 0.69 -24.47
C HIS A 50 1.54 1.26 -23.04
N LEU A 51 1.65 0.41 -22.01
CA LEU A 51 1.63 0.83 -20.61
C LEU A 51 2.55 -0.08 -19.78
N SER A 52 3.53 0.53 -19.13
CA SER A 52 4.37 -0.14 -18.13
C SER A 52 3.89 0.29 -16.74
N VAL A 53 3.52 -0.67 -15.91
CA VAL A 53 3.14 -0.46 -14.53
C VAL A 53 4.28 -0.95 -13.66
N ASN A 54 4.86 -0.04 -12.89
CA ASN A 54 5.92 -0.32 -11.92
C ASN A 54 5.40 -0.09 -10.51
N ARG A 55 5.96 -0.83 -9.54
CA ARG A 55 5.78 -0.59 -8.11
C ARG A 55 7.13 -0.24 -7.49
N LEU A 56 7.09 0.34 -6.30
CA LEU A 56 8.30 0.47 -5.49
C LEU A 56 8.70 -0.90 -4.92
N ASP A 57 9.99 -1.07 -4.64
CA ASP A 57 10.41 -2.16 -3.76
C ASP A 57 9.82 -1.98 -2.34
N ASP A 58 9.86 -3.07 -1.57
CA ASP A 58 9.14 -3.14 -0.31
C ASP A 58 9.75 -2.20 0.76
N GLU A 59 11.06 -1.98 0.74
CA GLU A 59 11.76 -1.04 1.63
C GLU A 59 11.39 0.42 1.32
N SER A 60 11.39 0.78 0.04
CA SER A 60 11.01 2.09 -0.47
C SER A 60 9.53 2.39 -0.17
N LEU A 61 8.67 1.37 -0.31
CA LEU A 61 7.26 1.48 0.04
C LEU A 61 7.05 1.64 1.55
N LEU A 62 7.77 0.87 2.37
CA LEU A 62 7.75 1.01 3.84
C LEU A 62 8.19 2.41 4.26
N ALA A 63 9.31 2.89 3.73
CA ALA A 63 9.82 4.23 4.01
C ALA A 63 8.79 5.32 3.67
N LEU A 64 8.06 5.17 2.56
CA LEU A 64 7.00 6.09 2.19
C LEU A 64 5.81 6.06 3.15
N LYS A 65 5.43 4.89 3.66
CA LYS A 65 4.33 4.75 4.61
C LYS A 65 4.65 5.45 5.92
N LEU A 66 5.85 5.17 6.46
CA LEU A 66 6.35 5.79 7.68
C LEU A 66 6.52 7.31 7.54
N SER A 67 7.07 7.78 6.42
CA SER A 67 7.29 9.22 6.19
C SER A 67 6.00 10.00 5.88
N SER A 68 5.01 9.36 5.29
CA SER A 68 3.69 9.98 5.07
C SER A 68 2.95 10.19 6.37
N ALA A 69 3.01 9.21 7.29
CA ALA A 69 2.40 9.24 8.62
C ALA A 69 1.01 9.90 8.62
N ARG A 70 0.14 9.52 7.67
CA ARG A 70 -1.18 10.14 7.55
C ARG A 70 -2.10 9.59 8.60
N ASP A 71 -2.95 10.46 9.11
CA ASP A 71 -3.91 10.11 10.18
C ASP A 71 -5.19 9.44 9.59
N ASN A 72 -5.09 8.88 8.38
CA ASN A 72 -6.21 8.35 7.59
C ASN A 72 -6.69 6.98 8.08
N ALA A 73 -7.32 6.97 9.25
CA ALA A 73 -7.94 5.80 9.87
C ALA A 73 -6.98 4.61 10.11
N GLY A 74 -5.67 4.88 10.25
CA GLY A 74 -4.68 3.84 10.54
C GLY A 74 -4.14 3.11 9.31
N LYS A 75 -4.54 3.46 8.09
CA LYS A 75 -4.10 2.73 6.90
C LYS A 75 -2.58 2.70 6.73
N ASP A 76 -1.90 3.83 6.87
CA ASP A 76 -0.43 3.85 6.77
C ASP A 76 0.25 3.08 7.92
N MET A 77 -0.42 2.95 9.08
CA MET A 77 0.09 2.18 10.23
C MET A 77 -0.01 0.68 9.94
N ASP A 78 -1.18 0.21 9.52
CA ASP A 78 -1.42 -1.19 9.21
C ASP A 78 -0.53 -1.66 8.05
N ASP A 79 -0.45 -0.85 6.98
CA ASP A 79 0.44 -1.13 5.83
C ASP A 79 1.91 -1.21 6.27
N SER A 80 2.36 -0.33 7.19
CA SER A 80 3.74 -0.36 7.71
C SER A 80 4.02 -1.64 8.49
N ILE A 81 3.07 -2.12 9.29
CA ILE A 81 3.20 -3.36 10.06
C ILE A 81 3.28 -4.57 9.12
N GLU A 82 2.42 -4.63 8.09
CA GLU A 82 2.46 -5.71 7.09
C GLU A 82 3.79 -5.71 6.33
N LEU A 83 4.29 -4.55 5.92
CA LEU A 83 5.57 -4.42 5.22
C LEU A 83 6.76 -4.80 6.12
N MET A 84 6.77 -4.38 7.39
CA MET A 84 7.80 -4.80 8.35
C MET A 84 7.81 -6.31 8.56
N SER A 85 6.62 -6.94 8.56
CA SER A 85 6.51 -8.40 8.64
C SER A 85 7.03 -9.09 7.37
N ALA A 86 6.74 -8.56 6.19
CA ALA A 86 7.22 -9.10 4.91
C ALA A 86 8.74 -8.99 4.76
N LEU A 87 9.32 -7.88 5.22
CA LEU A 87 10.76 -7.62 5.22
C LEU A 87 11.51 -8.34 6.36
N GLY A 88 10.79 -8.84 7.37
CA GLY A 88 11.39 -9.55 8.49
C GLY A 88 12.14 -8.65 9.48
N ILE A 89 11.80 -7.35 9.53
CA ILE A 89 12.49 -6.34 10.34
C ILE A 89 12.63 -6.82 11.79
N SER A 90 13.82 -6.68 12.35
CA SER A 90 14.21 -7.28 13.63
C SER A 90 14.50 -6.25 14.71
N SER A 91 14.90 -5.04 14.34
CA SER A 91 15.26 -3.96 15.26
C SER A 91 14.75 -2.60 14.79
N MET A 92 14.71 -1.64 15.71
CA MET A 92 14.40 -0.25 15.37
C MET A 92 15.51 0.38 14.54
N ASP A 93 16.76 0.00 14.77
CA ASP A 93 17.92 0.48 14.01
C ASP A 93 17.84 0.07 12.53
N GLU A 94 17.37 -1.16 12.26
CA GLU A 94 17.15 -1.64 10.90
C GLU A 94 16.04 -0.84 10.20
N LEU A 95 14.97 -0.50 10.92
CA LEU A 95 13.89 0.34 10.41
C LEU A 95 14.37 1.76 10.09
N TYR A 96 15.19 2.36 10.96
CA TYR A 96 15.75 3.68 10.73
C TYR A 96 16.77 3.69 9.59
N ALA A 97 17.57 2.63 9.43
CA ALA A 97 18.50 2.53 8.30
C ALA A 97 17.75 2.59 6.95
N ILE A 98 16.58 1.93 6.84
CA ILE A 98 15.72 2.03 5.66
C ILE A 98 15.21 3.46 5.46
N LEU A 99 14.72 4.10 6.53
CA LEU A 99 14.23 5.49 6.46
C LEU A 99 15.31 6.48 6.02
N GLU A 100 16.50 6.41 6.60
CA GLU A 100 17.62 7.31 6.28
C GLU A 100 18.17 7.09 4.87
N ASP A 101 18.16 5.85 4.39
CA ASP A 101 18.56 5.52 3.03
C ASP A 101 17.56 6.12 2.02
N LYS A 102 16.25 5.87 2.22
CA LYS A 102 15.20 6.15 1.22
C LYS A 102 14.61 7.56 1.30
N ILE A 103 14.57 8.17 2.49
CA ILE A 103 13.86 9.45 2.72
C ILE A 103 14.87 10.60 2.89
N PRO A 104 14.69 11.73 2.19
CA PRO A 104 15.53 12.90 2.39
C PRO A 104 15.51 13.37 3.85
N THR A 105 16.66 13.73 4.41
CA THR A 105 16.80 14.17 5.81
C THR A 105 15.82 15.28 6.19
N ALA A 106 15.53 16.22 5.28
CA ALA A 106 14.56 17.30 5.50
C ALA A 106 13.11 16.83 5.77
N ARG A 107 12.80 15.56 5.49
CA ARG A 107 11.48 14.93 5.70
C ARG A 107 11.44 14.03 6.94
N LEU A 108 12.58 13.75 7.58
CA LEU A 108 12.65 12.99 8.83
C LEU A 108 12.27 13.91 10.01
N THR A 109 10.97 14.19 10.13
CA THR A 109 10.41 15.06 11.18
C THR A 109 10.15 14.29 12.47
N PRO A 110 9.97 14.98 13.62
CA PRO A 110 9.54 14.32 14.86
C PRO A 110 8.23 13.51 14.73
N LYS A 111 7.33 13.90 13.82
CA LYS A 111 6.11 13.12 13.53
C LYS A 111 6.45 11.76 12.92
N VAL A 112 7.37 11.74 11.95
CA VAL A 112 7.82 10.51 11.29
C VAL A 112 8.53 9.60 12.31
N ASP A 113 9.38 10.18 13.16
CA ASP A 113 10.06 9.46 14.23
C ASP A 113 9.06 8.79 15.20
N TYR A 114 8.13 9.57 15.76
CA TYR A 114 7.11 9.06 16.66
C TYR A 114 6.26 7.96 16.01
N PHE A 115 5.80 8.19 14.77
CA PHE A 115 5.00 7.22 14.02
C PHE A 115 5.77 5.92 13.79
N SER A 116 7.06 5.99 13.49
CA SER A 116 7.90 4.83 13.24
C SER A 116 8.10 3.99 14.51
N GLN A 117 8.34 4.64 15.65
CA GLN A 117 8.45 3.96 16.94
C GLN A 117 7.13 3.25 17.31
N GLU A 118 6.00 3.94 17.14
CA GLU A 118 4.69 3.36 17.40
C GLU A 118 4.38 2.18 16.48
N ALA A 119 4.66 2.31 15.19
CA ALA A 119 4.48 1.24 14.21
C ALA A 119 5.33 0.01 14.56
N PHE A 120 6.59 0.22 14.92
CA PHE A 120 7.50 -0.86 15.30
C PHE A 120 7.04 -1.56 16.59
N GLU A 121 6.59 -0.81 17.59
CA GLU A 121 6.07 -1.38 18.84
C GLU A 121 4.83 -2.27 18.57
N ARG A 122 3.90 -1.80 17.73
CA ARG A 122 2.71 -2.57 17.33
C ARG A 122 3.09 -3.82 16.55
N TYR A 123 4.02 -3.71 15.59
CA TYR A 123 4.55 -4.85 14.85
C TYR A 123 5.19 -5.91 15.78
N GLN A 124 6.00 -5.49 16.76
CA GLN A 124 6.59 -6.41 17.72
C GLN A 124 5.54 -7.14 18.57
N LYS A 125 4.46 -6.45 18.97
CA LYS A 125 3.33 -7.08 19.68
C LYS A 125 2.68 -8.15 18.81
N THR A 126 2.36 -7.84 17.55
CA THR A 126 1.79 -8.79 16.59
C THR A 126 2.70 -10.01 16.38
N ARG A 127 4.01 -9.79 16.21
CA ARG A 127 5.00 -10.85 16.03
C ARG A 127 5.17 -11.74 17.27
N LYS A 128 5.10 -11.17 18.48
CA LYS A 128 5.17 -11.95 19.74
C LYS A 128 3.93 -12.80 19.97
N VAL A 129 2.74 -12.29 19.64
CA VAL A 129 1.48 -13.06 19.70
C VAL A 129 1.58 -14.27 18.76
N PHE A 130 2.07 -14.05 17.54
CA PHE A 130 2.28 -15.13 16.58
C PHE A 130 3.26 -16.21 17.11
N LYS A 131 4.45 -15.81 17.59
CA LYS A 131 5.42 -16.74 18.20
C LYS A 131 4.88 -17.46 19.45
N ALA A 132 4.04 -16.81 20.25
CA ALA A 132 3.44 -17.43 21.43
C ALA A 132 2.42 -18.52 21.06
N ASN A 133 1.64 -18.28 19.99
CA ASN A 133 0.69 -19.25 19.45
C ASN A 133 1.38 -20.42 18.75
N ASP A 134 2.51 -20.20 18.08
CA ASP A 134 3.33 -21.26 17.47
C ASP A 134 3.97 -22.20 18.51
N CYS A 135 4.23 -21.71 19.73
CA CYS A 135 4.81 -22.52 20.80
C CYS A 135 3.76 -23.33 21.59
N SER A 136 2.47 -23.07 21.43
CA SER A 136 1.39 -23.83 22.10
C SER A 136 0.90 -25.04 21.32
N ASP A 137 1.19 -25.12 20.02
CA ASP A 137 0.84 -26.26 19.17
C ASP A 137 2.11 -27.02 18.77
N SER A 138 2.15 -28.30 19.14
CA SER A 138 3.26 -29.21 18.89
C SER A 138 3.70 -29.24 17.42
N CYS A 139 5.01 -29.35 17.20
CA CYS A 139 5.69 -29.53 15.91
C CYS A 139 4.86 -30.25 14.84
N ASP A 140 4.45 -29.53 13.80
CA ASP A 140 4.18 -30.11 12.48
C ASP A 140 4.95 -29.32 11.41
N ALA A 141 5.77 -30.02 10.63
CA ALA A 141 6.75 -29.44 9.71
C ALA A 141 6.14 -28.98 8.37
N SER A 142 4.86 -28.57 8.39
CA SER A 142 4.07 -28.22 7.19
C SER A 142 3.61 -26.76 7.16
N TYR A 143 4.05 -25.91 8.09
CA TYR A 143 3.60 -24.51 8.14
C TYR A 143 4.12 -23.71 6.92
N GLN A 144 3.21 -23.41 5.99
CA GLN A 144 3.40 -22.37 4.98
C GLN A 144 2.81 -21.06 5.50
N PRO A 145 3.54 -19.92 5.43
CA PRO A 145 3.00 -18.64 5.91
C PRO A 145 1.75 -18.29 5.10
N HIS A 146 0.60 -18.23 5.77
CA HIS A 146 -0.65 -17.81 5.16
C HIS A 146 -0.64 -16.30 4.90
N GLY A 147 0.02 -15.87 3.82
CA GLY A 147 -0.54 -14.77 3.02
C GLY A 147 -1.87 -15.27 2.45
N ARG A 148 -2.94 -14.47 2.56
CA ARG A 148 -4.19 -14.81 1.87
C ARG A 148 -3.85 -15.07 0.40
N PRO A 149 -4.18 -16.23 -0.18
CA PRO A 149 -3.93 -16.48 -1.59
C PRO A 149 -4.47 -15.31 -2.40
N ILE A 150 -3.69 -14.81 -3.36
CA ILE A 150 -4.06 -13.65 -4.18
C ILE A 150 -5.44 -13.90 -4.81
N GLU A 151 -5.76 -15.16 -5.11
CA GLU A 151 -7.03 -15.65 -5.58
C GLU A 151 -8.21 -15.32 -4.64
N GLU A 152 -8.05 -15.46 -3.32
CA GLU A 152 -9.09 -15.10 -2.34
C GLU A 152 -9.30 -13.58 -2.24
N VAL A 153 -8.21 -12.81 -2.34
CA VAL A 153 -8.29 -11.34 -2.33
C VAL A 153 -8.99 -10.84 -3.59
N LEU A 154 -8.64 -11.41 -4.75
CA LEU A 154 -9.28 -11.13 -6.03
C LEU A 154 -10.75 -11.57 -6.04
N GLN A 155 -11.07 -12.69 -5.42
CA GLN A 155 -12.45 -13.18 -5.32
C GLN A 155 -13.30 -12.25 -4.45
N LYS A 156 -12.78 -11.81 -3.29
CA LYS A 156 -13.48 -10.81 -2.45
C LYS A 156 -13.64 -9.46 -3.13
N ALA A 157 -12.66 -9.02 -3.92
CA ALA A 157 -12.76 -7.79 -4.70
C ALA A 157 -13.87 -7.89 -5.78
N LYS A 158 -13.97 -9.03 -6.48
CA LYS A 158 -15.05 -9.29 -7.44
C LYS A 158 -16.42 -9.31 -6.78
N GLU A 159 -16.54 -9.93 -5.61
CA GLU A 159 -17.79 -9.98 -4.84
C GLU A 159 -18.20 -8.59 -4.33
N ALA A 160 -17.23 -7.75 -3.93
CA ALA A 160 -17.49 -6.37 -3.53
C ALA A 160 -18.00 -5.51 -4.70
N SER A 161 -17.36 -5.60 -5.87
CA SER A 161 -17.85 -4.92 -7.09
C SER A 161 -19.24 -5.40 -7.51
N ALA A 162 -19.53 -6.70 -7.41
CA ALA A 162 -20.86 -7.24 -7.74
C ALA A 162 -21.96 -6.74 -6.79
N ARG A 163 -21.65 -6.58 -5.49
CA ARG A 163 -22.58 -6.01 -4.50
C ARG A 163 -22.82 -4.51 -4.74
N GLN A 164 -21.78 -3.78 -5.17
CA GLN A 164 -21.89 -2.37 -5.52
C GLN A 164 -22.80 -2.19 -6.75
N ALA A 165 -22.57 -2.95 -7.82
CA ALA A 165 -23.40 -2.93 -9.02
C ALA A 165 -24.88 -3.24 -8.73
N TYR A 166 -25.15 -4.23 -7.88
CA TYR A 166 -26.52 -4.55 -7.46
C TYR A 166 -27.17 -3.44 -6.62
N ALA A 167 -26.40 -2.75 -5.78
CA ALA A 167 -26.91 -1.62 -5.00
C ALA A 167 -27.23 -0.40 -5.87
N ASP A 168 -26.46 -0.17 -6.93
CA ASP A 168 -26.67 0.92 -7.87
C ASP A 168 -27.85 0.64 -8.82
N ASP A 169 -28.07 -0.62 -9.22
CA ASP A 169 -29.28 -1.04 -9.95
C ASP A 169 -30.56 -0.78 -9.14
N ILE A 170 -30.56 -1.08 -7.83
CA ILE A 170 -31.71 -0.78 -6.95
C ILE A 170 -31.95 0.73 -6.84
N ARG A 171 -30.90 1.55 -6.81
CA ARG A 171 -31.05 3.02 -6.80
C ARG A 171 -31.65 3.55 -8.10
N ASN A 172 -31.25 2.99 -9.25
CA ASN A 172 -31.74 3.41 -10.56
C ASN A 172 -33.21 3.02 -10.80
N ILE A 173 -33.66 1.89 -10.25
CA ILE A 173 -35.08 1.50 -10.28
C ILE A 173 -35.95 2.48 -9.47
N ASN A 174 -35.47 2.95 -8.32
CA ASN A 174 -36.23 3.89 -7.47
C ASN A 174 -36.26 5.34 -8.00
N HIS A 175 -35.40 5.69 -8.96
CA HIS A 175 -35.40 6.98 -9.63
C HIS A 175 -36.26 7.02 -10.92
N SER A 176 -36.79 5.87 -11.35
CA SER A 176 -37.59 5.71 -12.58
C SER A 176 -39.09 5.47 -12.29
N LEU A 177 -39.52 5.62 -11.03
CA LEU A 177 -40.92 5.61 -10.55
C LEU A 177 -41.28 6.99 -10.04
#